data_AF-A0A4Q6G034-F1
#
_entry.id   AF-A0A4Q6G034-F1
#
_cell.length_a   1.000
_cell.length_b   1.000
_cell.length_c   1.000
_cell.angle_alpha   90.00
_cell.angle_beta   90.00
_cell.angle_gamma   90.00
#
_symmetry.space_group_name_H-M   'P 1'
#
loop_
_entity.id
_entity.type
_entity.pdbx_description
1 polymer ?
#
loop_
_entity_poly.entity_id
_entity_poly.type
_entity_poly.pdbx_seq_one_letter_code
_entity_poly.pdbx_strand_id
1 'polypeptide(L)'
;MLRLLTLLVSLSCLVSCHQATQSSLKTQSITEPETLPPTRQDEPNPLDWISVPPAAVYDDVNAQWNNPAYLTEDDILLLRMKQWSDRLYDHLKASYPNRFGDSIPKPDIRIMANDSINGFTSSRPVCYAVNIRFEGYGPEALPASPTDVIEINSKGSVGFYPREKVACIDRMANLNPARFVAEYLRSNTRVKNCSISLDGDVLVVGKDCKASARDQHQGAGGIIIQSNTNWITLTTGALNQFPSEREAIFTLFHELGHYYLSHGALAKSQYNYFYRMNDANRLLARPREEPELFDLGKKLLALPSYRTQAIEGQALHSELYSYLPTAVQNLIIPACAVHGCREVCAPIVAFAADKSLTQKLGTFPQGQLTGEALDLYFQFEKNLLSCTNEIHMTTDAPGAGEISVEAVKKVFWKGESVPGQSLASSIQSMSAMLFAQDNEKNALFQQALDQGVGYYTTEEEADNIALQWMSDLGISAHHSVDYWFRYFETVSSKQQASPYNFGLEQCLNAKEKGWVVGTVPVGNYTDPHHSTCFRIYNLVQEIRVNGYKEFIEDGESDPWAALVAKSLDLARVP
;
A
#
# COMPACT_ATOMS: atom_id res chain seq x y z
N MET A 1 -64.31 6.21 10.95
CA MET A 1 -63.29 5.55 10.10
C MET A 1 -61.89 6.10 10.34
N LEU A 2 -61.63 7.41 10.27
CA LEU A 2 -60.28 7.96 10.41
C LEU A 2 -59.58 7.62 11.74
N ARG A 3 -60.30 7.70 12.88
CA ARG A 3 -59.75 7.33 14.20
C ARG A 3 -59.42 5.83 14.36
N LEU A 4 -60.12 4.96 13.62
CA LEU A 4 -59.85 3.52 13.64
C LEU A 4 -58.58 3.19 12.85
N LEU A 5 -58.35 3.93 11.75
CA LEU A 5 -57.15 3.79 10.92
C LEU A 5 -55.90 4.27 11.66
N THR A 6 -55.98 5.37 12.42
CA THR A 6 -54.84 5.86 13.22
C THR A 6 -54.46 4.87 14.31
N LEU A 7 -55.45 4.28 15.01
CA LEU A 7 -55.20 3.27 16.04
C LEU A 7 -54.59 1.99 15.46
N LEU A 8 -55.02 1.55 14.28
CA LEU A 8 -54.45 0.38 13.58
C LEU A 8 -52.99 0.63 13.17
N VAL A 9 -52.67 1.82 12.67
CA VAL A 9 -51.29 2.20 12.28
C VAL A 9 -50.37 2.30 13.52
N SER A 10 -50.86 2.86 14.62
CA SER A 10 -50.11 2.93 15.88
C SER A 10 -49.88 1.54 16.48
N LEU A 11 -50.86 0.64 16.42
CA LEU A 11 -50.72 -0.73 16.89
C LEU A 11 -49.77 -1.55 16.01
N SER A 12 -49.78 -1.36 14.68
CA SER A 12 -48.83 -2.02 13.79
C SER A 12 -47.38 -1.55 14.01
N CYS A 13 -47.17 -0.27 14.32
CA CYS A 13 -45.83 0.22 14.67
C CYS A 13 -45.35 -0.32 16.03
N LEU A 14 -46.24 -0.44 17.02
CA LEU A 14 -45.88 -1.00 18.33
C LEU A 14 -45.58 -2.51 18.26
N VAL A 15 -46.33 -3.28 17.47
CA VAL A 15 -46.07 -4.72 17.26
C VAL A 15 -44.77 -4.94 16.47
N SER A 16 -44.47 -4.08 15.48
CA SER A 16 -43.23 -4.16 14.70
C SER A 16 -42.00 -3.79 15.54
N CYS A 17 -42.09 -2.80 16.43
CA CYS A 17 -41.03 -2.47 17.38
C CYS A 17 -40.84 -3.56 18.46
N HIS A 18 -41.91 -4.28 18.85
CA HIS A 18 -41.81 -5.37 19.82
C HIS A 18 -41.22 -6.65 19.21
N GLN A 19 -41.47 -6.92 17.92
CA GLN A 19 -40.81 -8.03 17.22
C GLN A 19 -39.34 -7.73 16.87
N ALA A 20 -38.98 -6.48 16.60
CA ALA A 20 -37.58 -6.08 16.43
C ALA A 20 -36.74 -6.18 17.72
N THR A 21 -37.38 -6.07 18.89
CA THR A 21 -36.72 -6.23 20.20
C THR A 21 -36.74 -7.66 20.75
N GLN A 22 -37.53 -8.57 20.16
CA GLN A 22 -37.60 -9.99 20.52
C GLN A 22 -36.95 -10.94 19.50
N SER A 23 -36.29 -10.40 18.47
CA SER A 23 -35.36 -11.15 17.60
C SER A 23 -34.14 -11.59 18.41
N SER A 24 -34.31 -12.67 19.17
CA SER A 24 -33.28 -13.54 19.76
C SER A 24 -31.95 -12.88 20.11
N LEU A 25 -31.93 -12.03 21.13
CA LEU A 25 -30.88 -12.12 22.14
C LEU A 25 -31.07 -13.47 22.84
N LYS A 26 -30.70 -14.56 22.16
CA LYS A 26 -30.19 -15.72 22.88
C LYS A 26 -28.96 -15.16 23.56
N THR A 27 -29.08 -14.86 24.83
CA THR A 27 -27.98 -14.90 25.78
C THR A 27 -27.40 -16.31 25.63
N GLN A 28 -26.50 -16.48 24.65
CA GLN A 28 -25.46 -17.47 24.79
C GLN A 28 -24.83 -17.08 26.11
N SER A 29 -25.06 -17.91 27.13
CA SER A 29 -24.15 -17.93 28.26
C SER A 29 -22.78 -17.96 27.62
N ILE A 30 -22.01 -16.88 27.79
CA ILE A 30 -20.59 -16.90 27.54
C ILE A 30 -20.11 -17.92 28.55
N THR A 31 -20.09 -19.19 28.12
CA THR A 31 -19.28 -20.23 28.72
C THR A 31 -17.93 -19.59 28.93
N GLU A 32 -17.38 -19.76 30.13
CA GLU A 32 -16.05 -19.31 30.53
C GLU A 32 -15.14 -19.22 29.31
N PRO A 33 -14.41 -18.10 29.11
CA PRO A 33 -13.63 -17.91 27.89
C PRO A 33 -12.85 -19.19 27.65
N GLU A 34 -13.31 -19.97 26.67
CA GLU A 34 -12.52 -21.08 26.16
C GLU A 34 -11.20 -20.40 25.87
N THR A 35 -10.16 -20.78 26.61
CA THR A 35 -8.81 -20.32 26.33
C THR A 35 -8.62 -20.62 24.86
N LEU A 36 -8.75 -19.58 24.03
CA LEU A 36 -8.73 -19.72 22.59
C LEU A 36 -7.47 -20.51 22.31
N PRO A 37 -7.55 -21.66 21.62
CA PRO A 37 -6.38 -22.48 21.36
C PRO A 37 -5.32 -21.54 20.78
N PRO A 38 -4.07 -21.56 21.30
CA PRO A 38 -3.04 -20.58 20.95
C PRO A 38 -3.00 -20.46 19.43
N THR A 39 -3.41 -19.30 18.94
CA THR A 39 -3.72 -19.08 17.53
C THR A 39 -2.43 -19.02 16.74
N ARG A 40 -1.83 -20.15 16.33
CA ARG A 40 -0.63 -20.18 15.46
C ARG A 40 0.54 -19.27 15.91
N GLN A 41 0.56 -18.83 17.17
CA GLN A 41 1.60 -17.99 17.77
C GLN A 41 2.85 -18.82 18.17
N ASP A 42 2.82 -20.14 17.98
CA ASP A 42 3.79 -21.09 18.54
C ASP A 42 4.87 -21.59 17.58
N GLU A 43 4.89 -21.16 16.32
CA GLU A 43 6.04 -21.48 15.45
C GLU A 43 7.07 -20.34 15.50
N PRO A 44 8.24 -20.57 16.14
CA PRO A 44 9.30 -19.59 16.18
C PRO A 44 9.79 -19.37 14.75
N ASN A 45 9.59 -18.16 14.22
CA ASN A 45 10.48 -17.73 13.16
C ASN A 45 11.63 -16.99 13.85
N PRO A 46 12.87 -17.50 13.84
CA PRO A 46 14.02 -16.73 14.30
C PRO A 46 14.12 -15.50 13.39
N LEU A 47 13.55 -14.39 13.85
CA LEU A 47 13.51 -13.14 13.11
C LEU A 47 14.97 -12.73 12.88
N ASP A 48 15.35 -12.71 11.62
CA ASP A 48 16.71 -12.41 11.17
C ASP A 48 16.88 -10.89 11.09
N TRP A 49 16.75 -10.24 12.25
CA TRP A 49 17.05 -8.84 12.39
C TRP A 49 18.54 -8.63 12.19
N ILE A 50 18.88 -7.62 11.39
CA ILE A 50 20.28 -7.27 11.14
C ILE A 50 20.51 -5.92 11.78
N SER A 51 21.47 -5.90 12.69
CA SER A 51 22.05 -4.65 13.14
C SER A 51 22.96 -4.14 12.03
N VAL A 52 22.58 -3.03 11.43
CA VAL A 52 23.33 -2.41 10.35
C VAL A 52 24.04 -1.17 10.90
N PRO A 53 25.35 -0.99 10.65
CA PRO A 53 26.02 0.22 11.06
C PRO A 53 25.40 1.45 10.36
N PRO A 54 25.35 2.61 11.04
CA PRO A 54 24.70 3.82 10.52
C PRO A 54 25.08 4.22 9.10
N ALA A 55 26.38 4.14 8.78
CA ALA A 55 26.90 4.54 7.48
C ALA A 55 26.25 3.76 6.32
N ALA A 56 26.02 2.45 6.51
CA ALA A 56 25.44 1.64 5.46
C ALA A 56 23.98 2.01 5.21
N VAL A 57 23.17 2.33 6.24
CA VAL A 57 21.76 2.74 6.07
C VAL A 57 21.63 4.13 5.45
N TYR A 58 22.56 5.03 5.77
CA TYR A 58 22.57 6.41 5.29
C TYR A 58 22.59 6.51 3.75
N ASP A 59 23.35 5.65 3.06
CA ASP A 59 23.54 5.74 1.60
C ASP A 59 22.25 5.57 0.78
N ASP A 60 21.35 4.62 1.11
CA ASP A 60 20.10 4.45 0.35
C ASP A 60 19.10 5.54 0.68
N VAL A 61 19.01 5.94 1.95
CA VAL A 61 18.11 7.02 2.34
C VAL A 61 18.57 8.31 1.66
N ASN A 62 19.88 8.55 1.54
CA ASN A 62 20.42 9.67 0.78
C ASN A 62 20.07 9.59 -0.70
N ALA A 63 20.16 8.42 -1.32
CA ALA A 63 19.81 8.22 -2.72
C ALA A 63 18.31 8.49 -2.97
N GLN A 64 17.44 8.09 -2.03
CA GLN A 64 16.00 8.27 -2.16
C GLN A 64 15.53 9.69 -1.79
N TRP A 65 16.18 10.35 -0.83
CA TRP A 65 15.72 11.59 -0.21
C TRP A 65 16.67 12.78 -0.42
N ASN A 66 17.59 12.68 -1.38
CA ASN A 66 18.56 13.74 -1.72
C ASN A 66 19.38 14.22 -0.52
N ASN A 67 20.02 13.28 0.18
CA ASN A 67 20.89 13.53 1.33
C ASN A 67 20.20 14.28 2.48
N PRO A 68 19.17 13.68 3.13
CA PRO A 68 18.43 14.36 4.17
C PRO A 68 19.28 14.58 5.43
N ALA A 69 19.01 15.69 6.12
CA ALA A 69 19.55 15.93 7.45
C ALA A 69 18.80 15.09 8.49
N TYR A 70 19.53 14.56 9.46
CA TYR A 70 18.96 13.88 10.63
C TYR A 70 19.23 14.71 11.87
N LEU A 71 18.32 14.63 12.85
CA LEU A 71 18.55 15.19 14.17
C LEU A 71 19.74 14.51 14.84
N THR A 72 20.51 15.28 15.61
CA THR A 72 21.69 14.77 16.32
C THR A 72 21.29 13.86 17.48
N GLU A 73 22.21 13.03 17.96
CA GLU A 73 21.97 12.10 19.08
C GLU A 73 21.53 12.80 20.39
N ASP A 74 21.89 14.08 20.55
CA ASP A 74 21.57 14.89 21.71
C ASP A 74 20.24 15.67 21.56
N ASP A 75 19.55 15.55 20.42
CA ASP A 75 18.28 16.22 20.20
C ASP A 75 17.19 15.67 21.13
N ILE A 76 16.47 16.57 21.81
CA ILE A 76 15.50 16.18 22.83
C ILE A 76 14.33 15.35 22.27
N LEU A 77 13.91 15.61 21.03
CA LEU A 77 12.83 14.89 20.37
C LEU A 77 13.28 13.47 20.02
N LEU A 78 14.52 13.31 19.54
CA LEU A 78 15.10 12.01 19.26
C LEU A 78 15.27 11.18 20.55
N LEU A 79 15.84 11.77 21.59
CA LEU A 79 15.98 11.13 22.90
C LEU A 79 14.63 10.69 23.44
N ARG A 80 13.58 11.49 23.27
CA ARG A 80 12.23 11.16 23.72
C ARG A 80 11.63 9.97 22.95
N MET A 81 11.77 9.92 21.64
CA MET A 81 11.32 8.77 20.84
C MET A 81 12.12 7.51 21.14
N LYS A 82 13.44 7.63 21.38
CA LYS A 82 14.28 6.52 21.85
C LYS A 82 13.80 5.98 23.19
N GLN A 83 13.43 6.83 24.16
CA GLN A 83 12.87 6.38 25.44
C GLN A 83 11.60 5.53 25.28
N TRP A 84 10.69 5.90 24.38
CA TRP A 84 9.49 5.11 24.11
C TRP A 84 9.80 3.78 23.43
N SER A 85 10.72 3.80 22.46
CA SER A 85 11.22 2.59 21.83
C SER A 85 11.86 1.64 22.84
N ASP A 86 12.67 2.16 23.77
CA ASP A 86 13.31 1.39 24.84
C ASP A 86 12.29 0.76 25.77
N ARG A 87 11.28 1.53 26.18
CA ARG A 87 10.19 1.05 27.02
C ARG A 87 9.41 -0.07 26.36
N LEU A 88 9.11 0.05 25.06
CA LEU A 88 8.47 -1.02 24.30
C LEU A 88 9.37 -2.25 24.17
N TYR A 89 10.65 -2.06 23.86
CA TYR A 89 11.62 -3.15 23.78
C TYR A 89 11.68 -3.96 25.09
N ASP A 90 11.78 -3.28 26.23
CA ASP A 90 11.80 -3.92 27.55
C ASP A 90 10.49 -4.65 27.85
N HIS A 91 9.34 -4.05 27.50
CA HIS A 91 8.02 -4.70 27.59
C HIS A 91 7.94 -5.97 26.74
N LEU A 92 8.42 -5.93 25.50
CA LEU A 92 8.43 -7.10 24.61
C LEU A 92 9.31 -8.22 25.17
N LYS A 93 10.52 -7.90 25.65
CA LYS A 93 11.38 -8.89 26.31
C LYS A 93 10.72 -9.52 27.53
N ALA A 94 10.05 -8.72 28.36
CA ALA A 94 9.38 -9.20 29.56
C ALA A 94 8.14 -10.05 29.26
N SER A 95 7.34 -9.63 28.27
CA SER A 95 6.07 -10.27 27.92
C SER A 95 6.25 -11.53 27.07
N TYR A 96 7.30 -11.58 26.24
CA TYR A 96 7.57 -12.71 25.35
C TYR A 96 9.02 -13.20 25.43
N PRO A 97 9.49 -13.62 26.62
CA PRO A 97 10.89 -13.98 26.86
C PRO A 97 11.34 -15.18 25.99
N ASN A 98 10.44 -16.13 25.71
CA ASN A 98 10.74 -17.27 24.85
C ASN A 98 10.84 -16.90 23.36
N ARG A 99 10.19 -15.80 22.96
CA ARG A 99 10.15 -15.35 21.57
C ARG A 99 11.32 -14.43 21.25
N PHE A 100 11.58 -13.47 22.13
CA PHE A 100 12.56 -12.42 21.91
C PHE A 100 13.92 -12.72 22.56
N GLY A 101 13.92 -13.47 23.67
CA GLY A 101 15.13 -13.87 24.39
C GLY A 101 16.11 -12.71 24.59
N ASP A 102 17.41 -13.01 24.50
CA ASP A 102 18.46 -11.99 24.42
C ASP A 102 18.86 -11.64 22.99
N SER A 103 18.18 -12.21 21.99
CA SER A 103 18.56 -12.14 20.58
C SER A 103 17.88 -11.03 19.79
N ILE A 104 16.86 -10.37 20.33
CA ILE A 104 16.17 -9.27 19.66
C ILE A 104 17.07 -8.02 19.58
N PRO A 105 17.45 -7.54 18.38
CA PRO A 105 18.24 -6.32 18.30
C PRO A 105 17.38 -5.12 18.66
N LYS A 106 17.93 -4.28 19.52
CA LYS A 106 17.32 -3.01 19.86
C LYS A 106 17.22 -2.14 18.60
N PRO A 107 16.03 -1.60 18.28
CA PRO A 107 15.86 -0.67 17.17
C PRO A 107 16.64 0.63 17.46
N ASP A 108 17.17 1.21 16.39
CA ASP A 108 17.86 2.49 16.35
C ASP A 108 16.93 3.53 15.72
N ILE A 109 16.31 4.34 16.58
CA ILE A 109 15.39 5.39 16.15
C ILE A 109 16.18 6.54 15.54
N ARG A 110 15.69 7.06 14.42
CA ARG A 110 16.23 8.19 13.68
C ARG A 110 15.11 9.17 13.35
N ILE A 111 15.41 10.46 13.43
CA ILE A 111 14.47 11.51 13.00
C ILE A 111 15.11 12.29 11.86
N MET A 112 14.45 12.24 10.71
CA MET A 112 14.81 12.96 9.50
C MET A 112 14.14 14.35 9.50
N ALA A 113 14.93 15.41 9.31
CA ALA A 113 14.43 16.76 9.13
C ALA A 113 13.79 16.88 7.74
N ASN A 114 12.48 16.63 7.67
CA ASN A 114 11.70 16.56 6.45
C ASN A 114 10.22 16.86 6.75
N ASP A 115 9.58 17.69 5.93
CA ASP A 115 8.19 18.13 6.15
C ASP A 115 7.13 17.09 5.72
N SER A 116 7.54 15.97 5.10
CA SER A 116 6.62 14.87 4.82
C SER A 116 6.11 14.24 6.11
N ILE A 117 4.89 13.70 6.08
CA ILE A 117 4.28 12.98 7.21
C ILE A 117 4.50 11.50 6.94
N ASN A 118 5.64 10.99 7.41
CA ASN A 118 6.05 9.61 7.14
C ASN A 118 6.82 8.98 8.30
N GLY A 119 6.64 7.68 8.47
CA GLY A 119 7.50 6.79 9.22
C GLY A 119 7.90 5.64 8.29
N PHE A 120 9.07 5.05 8.49
CA PHE A 120 9.41 3.82 7.79
C PHE A 120 10.49 3.02 8.51
N THR A 121 10.37 1.70 8.42
CA THR A 121 11.48 0.77 8.62
C THR A 121 12.31 0.67 7.36
N SER A 122 13.63 0.74 7.47
CA SER A 122 14.52 0.52 6.32
C SER A 122 14.74 -0.97 6.08
N SER A 123 14.73 -1.40 4.82
CA SER A 123 15.13 -2.76 4.42
C SER A 123 16.43 -2.73 3.62
N ARG A 124 17.26 -3.76 3.76
CA ARG A 124 18.50 -3.91 2.98
C ARG A 124 18.63 -5.31 2.37
N PRO A 125 19.29 -5.43 1.21
CA PRO A 125 19.74 -6.72 0.70
C PRO A 125 20.81 -7.31 1.62
N VAL A 126 20.68 -8.59 1.93
CA VAL A 126 21.55 -9.33 2.85
C VAL A 126 22.04 -10.56 2.15
N CYS A 127 23.35 -10.75 2.14
CA CYS A 127 23.97 -11.92 1.57
C CYS A 127 24.19 -12.98 2.64
N TYR A 128 23.50 -14.11 2.49
CA TYR A 128 23.72 -15.31 3.29
C TYR A 128 24.67 -16.23 2.53
N ALA A 129 25.79 -16.58 3.16
CA ALA A 129 26.69 -17.61 2.65
C ALA A 129 26.03 -18.99 2.84
N VAL A 130 25.51 -19.53 1.75
CA VAL A 130 24.75 -20.79 1.71
C VAL A 130 25.17 -21.54 0.46
N ASN A 131 25.52 -22.82 0.60
CA ASN A 131 25.75 -23.67 -0.55
C ASN A 131 24.41 -23.97 -1.21
N ILE A 132 24.25 -23.58 -2.46
CA ILE A 132 23.00 -23.77 -3.21
C ILE A 132 23.24 -24.78 -4.32
N ARG A 133 22.31 -25.73 -4.46
CA ARG A 133 22.25 -26.69 -5.56
C ARG A 133 20.93 -26.52 -6.30
N PHE A 134 20.99 -26.51 -7.63
CA PHE A 134 19.79 -26.46 -8.46
C PHE A 134 19.42 -27.85 -8.97
N GLU A 135 18.13 -28.19 -8.95
CA GLU A 135 17.63 -29.44 -9.53
C GLU A 135 17.31 -29.31 -11.01
N GLY A 136 17.59 -30.37 -11.77
CA GLY A 136 17.18 -30.46 -13.17
C GLY A 136 18.05 -29.67 -14.15
N TYR A 137 19.11 -29.02 -13.69
CA TYR A 137 20.12 -28.45 -14.58
C TYR A 137 21.04 -29.56 -15.07
N GLY A 138 21.11 -29.70 -16.39
CA GLY A 138 21.91 -30.72 -17.07
C GLY A 138 23.41 -30.45 -16.97
N PRO A 139 24.25 -31.36 -17.51
CA PRO A 139 25.71 -31.21 -17.52
C PRO A 139 26.18 -29.96 -18.28
N GLU A 140 25.33 -29.38 -19.12
CA GLU A 140 25.57 -28.15 -19.87
C GLU A 140 25.54 -26.87 -19.00
N ALA A 141 25.00 -26.94 -17.78
CA ALA A 141 24.98 -25.81 -16.86
C ALA A 141 26.40 -25.44 -16.42
N LEU A 142 26.65 -24.15 -16.24
CA LEU A 142 27.92 -23.64 -15.75
C LEU A 142 28.23 -24.26 -14.38
N PRO A 143 29.51 -24.56 -14.09
CA PRO A 143 29.90 -25.03 -12.77
C PRO A 143 29.39 -24.11 -11.67
N ALA A 144 29.11 -24.68 -10.49
CA ALA A 144 28.74 -23.88 -9.33
C ALA A 144 29.80 -22.81 -9.06
N SER A 145 29.38 -21.55 -8.96
CA SER A 145 30.27 -20.45 -8.58
C SER A 145 30.12 -20.22 -7.08
N PRO A 146 31.14 -20.53 -6.26
CA PRO A 146 31.08 -20.34 -4.81
C PRO A 146 31.09 -18.87 -4.41
N THR A 147 31.34 -17.96 -5.35
CA THR A 147 31.29 -16.51 -5.14
C THR A 147 30.03 -15.89 -5.70
N ASP A 148 29.23 -16.59 -6.50
CA ASP A 148 27.99 -16.00 -6.99
C ASP A 148 26.92 -16.08 -5.91
N VAL A 149 26.12 -15.03 -5.86
CA VAL A 149 24.91 -14.98 -5.05
C VAL A 149 23.69 -14.97 -5.97
N ILE A 150 22.60 -15.54 -5.49
CA ILE A 150 21.34 -15.54 -6.23
C ILE A 150 20.29 -14.67 -5.55
N GLU A 151 19.32 -14.20 -6.32
CA GLU A 151 18.07 -13.65 -5.80
C GLU A 151 16.91 -14.46 -6.38
N ILE A 152 15.94 -14.83 -5.55
CA ILE A 152 14.69 -15.44 -6.04
C ILE A 152 13.55 -14.45 -5.85
N ASN A 153 13.01 -13.97 -6.97
CA ASN A 153 12.00 -12.91 -6.95
C ASN A 153 10.57 -13.45 -6.72
N SER A 154 9.60 -12.53 -6.69
CA SER A 154 8.18 -12.86 -6.44
C SER A 154 7.45 -13.61 -7.55
N LYS A 155 8.15 -14.02 -8.61
CA LYS A 155 7.64 -14.87 -9.69
C LYS A 155 8.32 -16.24 -9.69
N GLY A 156 9.14 -16.53 -8.68
CA GLY A 156 9.99 -17.72 -8.62
C GLY A 156 11.12 -17.69 -9.64
N SER A 157 11.47 -16.50 -10.18
CA SER A 157 12.60 -16.38 -11.09
C SER A 157 13.90 -16.18 -10.33
N VAL A 158 14.93 -16.90 -10.76
CA VAL A 158 16.27 -16.87 -10.16
C VAL A 158 17.16 -15.95 -10.98
N GLY A 159 17.70 -14.91 -10.35
CA GLY A 159 18.76 -14.05 -10.89
C GLY A 159 20.11 -14.42 -10.27
N PHE A 160 21.17 -14.41 -11.08
CA PHE A 160 22.55 -14.67 -10.63
C PHE A 160 23.36 -13.39 -10.68
N TYR A 161 24.14 -13.16 -9.63
CA TYR A 161 24.96 -11.96 -9.50
C TYR A 161 26.33 -12.32 -8.95
N PRO A 162 27.42 -11.84 -9.57
CA PRO A 162 28.75 -11.91 -8.96
C PRO A 162 28.73 -11.14 -7.63
N ARG A 163 29.18 -11.76 -6.53
CA ARG A 163 29.10 -11.17 -5.17
C ARG A 163 29.72 -9.78 -5.11
N GLU A 164 30.82 -9.54 -5.82
CA GLU A 164 31.54 -8.25 -5.82
C GLU A 164 30.75 -7.11 -6.49
N LYS A 165 29.67 -7.42 -7.23
CA LYS A 165 28.81 -6.45 -7.89
C LYS A 165 27.50 -6.18 -7.14
N VAL A 166 27.27 -6.88 -6.03
CA VAL A 166 26.05 -6.74 -5.23
C VAL A 166 26.36 -5.95 -3.96
N ALA A 167 25.68 -4.82 -3.79
CA ALA A 167 25.63 -4.11 -2.52
C ALA A 167 24.68 -4.84 -1.57
N CYS A 168 25.23 -5.74 -0.76
CA CYS A 168 24.52 -6.45 0.30
C CYS A 168 25.38 -6.53 1.56
N ILE A 169 24.72 -6.66 2.70
CA ILE A 169 25.36 -6.86 3.99
C ILE A 169 25.65 -8.35 4.15
N ASP A 170 26.90 -8.73 4.35
CA ASP A 170 27.24 -10.12 4.66
C ASP A 170 26.73 -10.49 6.04
N ARG A 171 25.89 -11.52 6.10
CA ARG A 171 25.45 -12.09 7.37
C ARG A 171 26.25 -13.36 7.65
N MET A 172 27.13 -13.28 8.64
CA MET A 172 27.72 -14.46 9.27
C MET A 172 26.71 -14.99 10.28
N ALA A 173 25.85 -15.92 9.86
CA ALA A 173 24.83 -16.47 10.73
C ALA A 173 25.49 -17.29 11.88
N ASN A 174 25.07 -17.04 13.12
CA ASN A 174 25.33 -17.95 14.26
C ASN A 174 24.46 -19.23 14.20
N LEU A 175 23.48 -19.25 13.29
CA LEU A 175 22.56 -20.36 13.01
C LEU A 175 22.92 -21.01 11.67
N ASN A 176 22.41 -22.22 11.40
CA ASN A 176 22.51 -22.85 10.08
C ASN A 176 21.80 -21.97 9.01
N PRO A 177 22.56 -21.25 8.16
CA PRO A 177 21.98 -20.25 7.27
C PRO A 177 21.11 -20.89 6.19
N ALA A 178 21.44 -22.11 5.74
CA ALA A 178 20.66 -22.82 4.73
C ALA A 178 19.25 -23.12 5.25
N ARG A 179 19.14 -23.60 6.50
CA ARG A 179 17.85 -23.89 7.11
C ARG A 179 16.98 -22.66 7.24
N PHE A 180 17.54 -21.56 7.77
CA PHE A 180 16.84 -20.29 7.90
C PHE A 180 16.34 -19.80 6.53
N VAL A 181 17.22 -19.75 5.53
CA VAL A 181 16.88 -19.32 4.16
C VAL A 181 15.77 -20.21 3.58
N ALA A 182 15.83 -21.52 3.77
CA ALA A 182 14.81 -22.42 3.25
C ALA A 182 13.44 -22.16 3.88
N GLU A 183 13.40 -22.00 5.21
CA GLU A 183 12.16 -21.66 5.94
C GLU A 183 11.62 -20.28 5.51
N TYR A 184 12.51 -19.29 5.37
CA TYR A 184 12.18 -17.98 4.83
C TYR A 184 11.54 -18.08 3.44
N LEU A 185 12.19 -18.74 2.47
CA LEU A 185 11.71 -18.80 1.10
C LEU A 185 10.41 -19.61 0.97
N ARG A 186 10.25 -20.70 1.75
CA ARG A 186 9.00 -21.49 1.77
C ARG A 186 7.82 -20.70 2.32
N SER A 187 8.07 -19.93 3.37
CA SER A 187 7.05 -19.13 4.04
C SER A 187 6.69 -17.88 3.24
N ASN A 188 7.65 -17.32 2.49
CA ASN A 188 7.44 -16.15 1.65
C ASN A 188 6.71 -16.53 0.36
N THR A 189 5.39 -16.34 0.31
CA THR A 189 4.52 -16.63 -0.85
C THR A 189 4.86 -15.86 -2.12
N ARG A 190 5.86 -14.97 -2.08
CA ARG A 190 6.50 -14.40 -3.27
C ARG A 190 7.07 -15.50 -4.17
N VAL A 191 7.60 -16.60 -3.64
CA VAL A 191 8.25 -17.60 -4.49
C VAL A 191 7.24 -18.62 -5.08
N LYS A 192 6.23 -18.13 -5.80
CA LYS A 192 5.21 -19.00 -6.43
C LYS A 192 5.87 -19.91 -7.46
N ASN A 193 5.50 -21.20 -7.42
CA ASN A 193 5.99 -22.24 -8.33
C ASN A 193 7.51 -22.44 -8.28
N CYS A 194 8.10 -22.35 -7.10
CA CYS A 194 9.51 -22.66 -6.90
C CYS A 194 9.63 -23.50 -5.64
N SER A 195 10.02 -24.75 -5.80
CA SER A 195 10.20 -25.67 -4.70
C SER A 195 11.56 -25.43 -4.04
N ILE A 196 11.54 -25.32 -2.71
CA ILE A 196 12.73 -25.09 -1.89
C ILE A 196 12.86 -26.24 -0.90
N SER A 197 13.93 -27.01 -0.97
CA SER A 197 14.22 -28.14 -0.08
C SER A 197 15.60 -27.99 0.57
N LEU A 198 15.92 -28.89 1.50
CA LEU A 198 17.24 -28.96 2.15
C LEU A 198 17.81 -30.36 1.95
N ASP A 199 19.10 -30.43 1.70
CA ASP A 199 19.90 -31.66 1.63
C ASP A 199 21.12 -31.47 2.55
N GLY A 200 20.96 -31.83 3.82
CA GLY A 200 21.88 -31.40 4.88
C GLY A 200 21.91 -29.87 5.01
N ASP A 201 23.09 -29.29 4.83
CA ASP A 201 23.33 -27.83 4.86
C ASP A 201 23.30 -27.18 3.46
N VAL A 202 22.86 -27.92 2.44
CA VAL A 202 22.72 -27.42 1.07
C VAL A 202 21.28 -27.00 0.84
N LEU A 203 21.09 -25.74 0.44
CA LEU A 203 19.80 -25.25 -0.05
C LEU A 203 19.56 -25.81 -1.45
N VAL A 204 18.46 -26.52 -1.63
CA VAL A 204 18.10 -27.11 -2.92
C VAL A 204 16.97 -26.30 -3.54
N VAL A 205 17.25 -25.73 -4.71
CA VAL A 205 16.30 -24.94 -5.50
C VAL A 205 15.78 -25.82 -6.63
N GLY A 206 14.48 -26.08 -6.63
CA GLY A 206 13.85 -27.04 -7.53
C GLY A 206 13.75 -26.57 -8.98
N LYS A 207 13.49 -27.53 -9.86
CA LYS A 207 13.38 -27.32 -11.32
C LYS A 207 12.19 -26.46 -11.76
N ASP A 208 11.23 -26.23 -10.88
CA ASP A 208 10.07 -25.37 -11.12
C ASP A 208 10.41 -23.87 -11.01
N CYS A 209 11.52 -23.54 -10.34
CA CYS A 209 12.07 -22.19 -10.27
C CYS A 209 12.60 -21.75 -11.65
N LYS A 210 12.16 -20.59 -12.14
CA LYS A 210 12.48 -20.11 -13.48
C LYS A 210 13.85 -19.41 -13.52
N ALA A 211 14.92 -20.11 -13.87
CA ALA A 211 16.17 -19.46 -14.26
C ALA A 211 16.14 -19.01 -15.73
N SER A 212 16.86 -17.93 -16.02
CA SER A 212 17.16 -17.54 -17.39
C SER A 212 18.06 -18.61 -18.03
N ALA A 213 17.84 -18.93 -19.31
CA ALA A 213 18.67 -19.92 -20.02
C ALA A 213 20.15 -19.54 -20.11
N ARG A 214 20.48 -18.25 -19.91
CA ARG A 214 21.86 -17.75 -19.92
C ARG A 214 22.56 -17.89 -18.56
N ASP A 215 21.79 -18.13 -17.50
CA ASP A 215 22.27 -18.12 -16.12
C ASP A 215 22.04 -19.48 -15.43
N GLN A 216 22.12 -20.58 -16.18
CA GLN A 216 22.01 -21.93 -15.61
C GLN A 216 23.35 -22.31 -14.96
N HIS A 217 23.51 -22.04 -13.68
CA HIS A 217 24.63 -22.55 -12.88
C HIS A 217 24.19 -23.78 -12.08
N GLN A 218 25.06 -24.78 -11.94
CA GLN A 218 24.83 -25.97 -11.12
C GLN A 218 24.62 -25.65 -9.63
N GLY A 219 25.14 -24.50 -9.18
CA GLY A 219 25.02 -24.02 -7.81
C GLY A 219 25.53 -22.59 -7.62
N ALA A 220 25.36 -22.07 -6.41
CA ALA A 220 25.83 -20.75 -5.98
C ALA A 220 26.33 -20.81 -4.54
N GLY A 221 27.17 -19.85 -4.15
CA GLY A 221 27.75 -19.76 -2.80
C GLY A 221 26.94 -18.90 -1.81
N GLY A 222 25.87 -18.26 -2.28
CA GLY A 222 24.98 -17.54 -1.39
C GLY A 222 23.68 -17.07 -2.03
N ILE A 223 22.86 -16.42 -1.21
CA ILE A 223 21.57 -15.86 -1.60
C ILE A 223 21.40 -14.46 -1.02
N ILE A 224 20.73 -13.60 -1.78
CA ILE A 224 20.31 -12.28 -1.38
C ILE A 224 18.87 -12.37 -0.86
N ILE A 225 18.65 -11.91 0.36
CA ILE A 225 17.31 -11.72 0.94
C ILE A 225 17.18 -10.28 1.42
N GLN A 226 15.99 -9.69 1.20
CA GLN A 226 15.66 -8.41 1.80
C GLN A 226 15.31 -8.61 3.27
N SER A 227 16.07 -7.99 4.16
CA SER A 227 15.78 -7.98 5.60
C SER A 227 15.62 -6.56 6.12
N ASN A 228 14.82 -6.40 7.17
CA ASN A 228 14.67 -5.13 7.86
C ASN A 228 15.95 -4.84 8.65
N THR A 229 16.44 -3.62 8.53
CA THR A 229 17.51 -3.13 9.39
C THR A 229 16.92 -2.76 10.74
N ASN A 230 17.79 -2.60 11.74
CA ASN A 230 17.40 -2.02 13.02
C ASN A 230 17.03 -0.54 12.94
N TRP A 231 17.01 0.11 11.76
CA TRP A 231 16.73 1.55 11.65
C TRP A 231 15.24 1.84 11.45
N ILE A 232 14.70 2.62 12.37
CA ILE A 232 13.33 3.15 12.31
C ILE A 232 13.46 4.65 12.09
N THR A 233 12.99 5.14 10.95
CA THR A 233 13.06 6.56 10.62
C THR A 233 11.69 7.20 10.73
N LEU A 234 11.61 8.28 11.51
CA LEU A 234 10.47 9.17 11.58
C LEU A 234 10.84 10.50 10.92
N THR A 235 9.88 11.21 10.34
CA THR A 235 10.12 12.56 9.82
C THR A 235 9.67 13.62 10.82
N THR A 236 10.29 14.79 10.81
CA THR A 236 9.84 15.94 11.60
C THR A 236 8.42 16.37 11.20
N GLY A 237 8.04 16.24 9.94
CA GLY A 237 6.68 16.51 9.45
C GLY A 237 5.65 15.56 10.06
N ALA A 238 5.99 14.28 10.26
CA ALA A 238 5.13 13.36 11.01
C ALA A 238 4.97 13.86 12.46
N LEU A 239 6.06 14.09 13.16
CA LEU A 239 6.03 14.45 14.58
C LEU A 239 5.36 15.82 14.86
N ASN A 240 5.51 16.77 13.92
CA ASN A 240 4.93 18.11 14.03
C ASN A 240 3.44 18.19 13.69
N GLN A 241 2.90 17.18 13.00
CA GLN A 241 1.48 17.17 12.64
C GLN A 241 0.57 16.89 13.84
N PHE A 242 1.12 16.31 14.92
CA PHE A 242 0.33 15.84 16.06
C PHE A 242 0.46 16.77 17.27
N PRO A 243 -0.66 17.18 17.88
CA PRO A 243 -0.64 18.08 19.02
C PRO A 243 -0.16 17.43 20.32
N SER A 244 -0.24 16.10 20.43
CA SER A 244 0.21 15.34 21.59
C SER A 244 1.31 14.34 21.28
N GLU A 245 2.08 14.00 22.30
CA GLU A 245 3.10 12.97 22.22
C GLU A 245 2.49 11.59 21.88
N ARG A 246 1.25 11.34 22.30
CA ARG A 246 0.62 10.01 22.24
C ARG A 246 0.27 9.60 20.81
N GLU A 247 -0.15 10.56 20.01
CA GLU A 247 -0.38 10.36 18.58
C GLU A 247 0.95 10.13 17.85
N ALA A 248 2.03 10.82 18.26
CA ALA A 248 3.37 10.57 17.71
C ALA A 248 3.92 9.18 18.08
N ILE A 249 3.67 8.70 19.31
CA ILE A 249 4.00 7.34 19.75
C ILE A 249 3.33 6.30 18.84
N PHE A 250 2.09 6.52 18.41
CA PHE A 250 1.44 5.59 17.50
C PHE A 250 2.21 5.42 16.19
N THR A 251 2.76 6.49 15.60
CA THR A 251 3.61 6.37 14.40
C THR A 251 4.84 5.51 14.70
N LEU A 252 5.53 5.78 15.81
CA LEU A 252 6.70 5.01 16.22
C LEU A 252 6.35 3.52 16.41
N PHE A 253 5.24 3.22 17.09
CA PHE A 253 4.82 1.86 17.38
C PHE A 253 4.34 1.14 16.13
N HIS A 254 3.69 1.84 15.19
CA HIS A 254 3.35 1.30 13.89
C HIS A 254 4.61 0.84 13.14
N GLU A 255 5.63 1.68 13.05
CA GLU A 255 6.91 1.29 12.41
C GLU A 255 7.64 0.19 13.18
N LEU A 256 7.56 0.17 14.51
CA LEU A 256 8.09 -0.93 15.30
C LEU A 256 7.32 -2.24 15.06
N GLY A 257 6.03 -2.17 14.71
CA GLY A 257 5.23 -3.29 14.23
C GLY A 257 5.84 -3.89 12.98
N HIS A 258 6.19 -3.06 12.01
CA HIS A 258 6.93 -3.44 10.80
C HIS A 258 8.28 -4.07 11.09
N TYR A 259 9.02 -3.53 12.04
CA TYR A 259 10.34 -4.02 12.41
C TYR A 259 10.28 -5.39 13.10
N TYR A 260 9.40 -5.54 14.09
CA TYR A 260 9.33 -6.76 14.88
C TYR A 260 8.50 -7.85 14.21
N LEU A 261 7.56 -7.51 13.33
CA LEU A 261 6.52 -8.44 12.91
C LEU A 261 6.30 -8.44 11.39
N SER A 262 6.10 -7.30 10.72
CA SER A 262 5.37 -7.36 9.44
C SER A 262 6.16 -7.30 8.12
N HIS A 263 7.36 -6.72 7.99
CA HIS A 263 7.91 -6.41 6.63
C HIS A 263 9.05 -7.26 6.06
N GLY A 264 9.84 -7.94 6.88
CA GLY A 264 10.99 -8.70 6.38
C GLY A 264 10.80 -10.19 6.49
N ALA A 265 10.36 -10.66 7.66
CA ALA A 265 10.67 -12.00 8.13
C ALA A 265 9.46 -12.93 8.24
N LEU A 266 8.24 -12.44 8.08
CA LEU A 266 7.05 -13.28 8.18
C LEU A 266 6.54 -13.76 6.82
N ALA A 267 5.97 -14.95 6.86
CA ALA A 267 5.34 -15.60 5.73
C ALA A 267 4.25 -14.68 5.19
N LYS A 268 4.31 -14.28 3.91
CA LYS A 268 3.21 -13.52 3.32
C LYS A 268 1.88 -14.26 3.36
N SER A 269 1.86 -15.59 3.56
CA SER A 269 0.64 -16.37 3.80
C SER A 269 -0.04 -16.08 5.13
N GLN A 270 0.66 -15.43 6.07
CA GLN A 270 0.07 -14.92 7.31
C GLN A 270 -0.59 -13.55 7.12
N TYR A 271 -0.48 -12.96 5.93
CA TYR A 271 -1.00 -11.66 5.54
C TYR A 271 -1.60 -11.76 4.13
N ASN A 272 -2.03 -10.64 3.55
CA ASN A 272 -2.52 -10.55 2.18
C ASN A 272 -3.63 -11.57 1.86
N TYR A 273 -4.54 -11.78 2.80
CA TYR A 273 -5.68 -12.67 2.62
C TYR A 273 -6.99 -11.93 2.79
N PHE A 274 -8.04 -12.48 2.21
CA PHE A 274 -9.39 -11.91 2.24
C PHE A 274 -10.20 -12.53 3.37
N TYR A 275 -11.02 -11.71 4.01
CA TYR A 275 -11.90 -12.11 5.09
C TYR A 275 -13.23 -11.36 4.97
N ARG A 276 -14.33 -11.85 5.57
CA ARG A 276 -15.55 -11.06 5.71
C ARG A 276 -15.51 -10.25 6.99
N MET A 277 -15.87 -8.97 6.91
CA MET A 277 -16.05 -8.06 8.04
C MET A 277 -17.33 -8.38 8.82
N ASN A 278 -17.57 -9.63 9.19
CA ASN A 278 -18.71 -10.04 10.02
C ASN A 278 -18.31 -10.14 11.50
N ASP A 279 -19.28 -10.34 12.38
CA ASP A 279 -19.02 -10.42 13.82
C ASP A 279 -18.12 -11.61 14.19
N ALA A 280 -18.16 -12.71 13.42
CA ALA A 280 -17.30 -13.87 13.68
C ALA A 280 -15.81 -13.55 13.50
N ASN A 281 -15.43 -12.84 12.44
CA ASN A 281 -14.05 -12.41 12.24
C ASN A 281 -13.67 -11.23 13.12
N ARG A 282 -14.62 -10.37 13.47
CA ARG A 282 -14.34 -9.22 14.34
C ARG A 282 -13.96 -9.65 15.73
N LEU A 283 -14.56 -10.69 16.30
CA LEU A 283 -14.26 -11.13 17.66
C LEU A 283 -12.88 -11.79 17.82
N LEU A 284 -12.09 -11.87 16.75
CA LEU A 284 -10.75 -12.44 16.75
C LEU A 284 -9.71 -11.32 16.75
N ALA A 285 -8.62 -11.50 17.49
CA ALA A 285 -7.46 -10.60 17.44
C ALA A 285 -6.82 -10.50 16.04
N ARG A 286 -7.04 -11.54 15.21
CA ARG A 286 -6.70 -11.55 13.79
C ARG A 286 -7.86 -12.17 13.01
N PRO A 287 -8.37 -11.53 11.95
CA PRO A 287 -9.47 -12.09 11.16
C PRO A 287 -9.03 -13.41 10.52
N ARG A 288 -9.96 -14.34 10.34
CA ARG A 288 -9.67 -15.62 9.68
C ARG A 288 -9.77 -15.47 8.16
N GLU A 289 -8.82 -16.04 7.43
CA GLU A 289 -8.90 -16.17 5.98
C GLU A 289 -10.15 -16.97 5.56
N GLU A 290 -10.86 -16.47 4.56
CA GLU A 290 -12.02 -17.12 3.94
C GLU A 290 -11.70 -17.50 2.49
N PRO A 291 -11.34 -18.77 2.22
CA PRO A 291 -10.89 -19.22 0.90
C PRO A 291 -11.90 -18.96 -0.23
N GLU A 292 -13.20 -18.91 0.06
CA GLU A 292 -14.25 -18.58 -0.91
C GLU A 292 -14.14 -17.16 -1.49
N LEU A 293 -13.45 -16.24 -0.80
CA LEU A 293 -13.20 -14.89 -1.28
C LEU A 293 -11.98 -14.80 -2.20
N PHE A 294 -11.19 -15.86 -2.33
CA PHE A 294 -9.91 -15.84 -3.05
C PHE A 294 -10.06 -15.41 -4.51
N ASP A 295 -11.06 -15.92 -5.22
CA ASP A 295 -11.26 -15.60 -6.64
C ASP A 295 -11.69 -14.14 -6.85
N LEU A 296 -12.57 -13.62 -5.98
CA LEU A 296 -12.95 -12.21 -6.00
C LEU A 296 -11.74 -11.33 -5.65
N GLY A 297 -11.01 -11.69 -4.60
CA GLY A 297 -9.81 -11.01 -4.16
C GLY A 297 -8.72 -10.96 -5.23
N LYS A 298 -8.51 -12.05 -5.96
CA LYS A 298 -7.59 -12.10 -7.11
C LYS A 298 -8.00 -11.13 -8.22
N LYS A 299 -9.30 -11.00 -8.51
CA LYS A 299 -9.80 -10.00 -9.47
C LYS A 299 -9.55 -8.59 -8.95
N LEU A 300 -9.84 -8.32 -7.68
CA LEU A 300 -9.60 -7.02 -7.04
C LEU A 300 -8.11 -6.61 -7.08
N LEU A 301 -7.20 -7.54 -6.79
CA LEU A 301 -5.74 -7.32 -6.86
C LEU A 301 -5.19 -7.16 -8.29
N ALA A 302 -5.94 -7.62 -9.28
CA ALA A 302 -5.58 -7.46 -10.69
C ALA A 302 -6.07 -6.13 -11.29
N LEU A 303 -6.89 -5.38 -10.55
CA LEU A 303 -7.37 -4.07 -10.99
C LEU A 303 -6.21 -3.08 -11.09
N PRO A 304 -6.20 -2.21 -12.10
CA PRO A 304 -5.19 -1.17 -12.19
C PRO A 304 -5.30 -0.20 -11.00
N SER A 305 -4.14 0.20 -10.46
CA SER A 305 -4.04 1.12 -9.32
C SER A 305 -4.33 2.59 -9.68
N TYR A 306 -4.60 2.89 -10.95
CA TYR A 306 -4.76 4.27 -11.41
C TYR A 306 -6.02 4.91 -10.80
N ARG A 307 -5.85 6.15 -10.34
CA ARG A 307 -6.88 7.01 -9.77
C ARG A 307 -7.19 8.09 -10.80
N THR A 308 -8.10 7.83 -11.73
CA THR A 308 -8.65 8.87 -12.61
C THR A 308 -10.00 9.30 -12.08
N GLN A 309 -10.27 10.60 -12.13
CA GLN A 309 -11.55 11.16 -11.70
C GLN A 309 -12.48 11.26 -12.88
N ALA A 310 -13.59 10.52 -12.85
CA ALA A 310 -14.63 10.69 -13.84
C ALA A 310 -15.21 12.11 -13.75
N ILE A 311 -15.23 12.82 -14.88
CA ILE A 311 -15.91 14.10 -15.00
C ILE A 311 -17.30 13.86 -15.58
N GLU A 312 -18.33 14.34 -14.90
CA GLU A 312 -19.70 14.24 -15.38
C GLU A 312 -19.83 14.93 -16.75
N GLY A 313 -20.31 14.19 -17.75
CA GLY A 313 -20.51 14.70 -19.11
C GLY A 313 -19.28 14.66 -20.03
N GLN A 314 -18.13 14.15 -19.58
CA GLN A 314 -16.95 13.99 -20.44
C GLN A 314 -17.22 13.01 -21.60
N ALA A 315 -16.77 13.35 -22.81
CA ALA A 315 -16.82 12.46 -23.96
C ALA A 315 -15.66 11.44 -23.96
N LEU A 316 -14.54 11.78 -23.33
CA LEU A 316 -13.32 11.00 -23.28
C LEU A 316 -12.97 10.62 -21.85
N HIS A 317 -12.53 9.38 -21.66
CA HIS A 317 -12.04 8.90 -20.38
C HIS A 317 -10.85 9.74 -19.91
N SER A 318 -10.85 10.15 -18.66
CA SER A 318 -9.88 11.11 -18.10
C SER A 318 -8.44 10.61 -18.17
N GLU A 319 -8.21 9.29 -18.08
CA GLU A 319 -6.88 8.68 -18.26
C GLU A 319 -6.23 9.00 -19.61
N LEU A 320 -7.04 9.25 -20.65
CA LEU A 320 -6.52 9.65 -21.96
C LEU A 320 -5.69 10.93 -21.85
N TYR A 321 -5.98 11.81 -20.89
CA TYR A 321 -5.21 13.02 -20.63
C TYR A 321 -3.72 12.76 -20.36
N SER A 322 -3.38 11.68 -19.67
CA SER A 322 -1.99 11.32 -19.40
C SER A 322 -1.19 10.96 -20.65
N TYR A 323 -1.85 10.58 -21.75
CA TYR A 323 -1.20 10.24 -23.03
C TYR A 323 -1.12 11.43 -23.99
N LEU A 324 -1.81 12.54 -23.69
CA LEU A 324 -2.03 13.60 -24.67
C LEU A 324 -0.80 14.44 -25.01
N PRO A 325 0.10 14.81 -24.09
CA PRO A 325 1.34 15.49 -24.47
C PRO A 325 2.15 14.68 -25.48
N THR A 326 2.25 13.36 -25.27
CA THR A 326 2.91 12.43 -26.19
C THR A 326 2.16 12.31 -27.51
N ALA A 327 0.83 12.21 -27.50
CA ALA A 327 0.02 12.13 -28.71
C ALA A 327 0.11 13.40 -29.56
N VAL A 328 0.04 14.59 -28.93
CA VAL A 328 0.17 15.87 -29.62
C VAL A 328 1.54 15.97 -30.29
N GLN A 329 2.61 15.68 -29.55
CA GLN A 329 3.98 15.81 -30.05
C GLN A 329 4.32 14.79 -31.14
N ASN A 330 3.89 13.54 -30.97
CA ASN A 330 4.35 12.43 -31.81
C ASN A 330 3.36 12.05 -32.93
N LEU A 331 2.09 12.46 -32.84
CA LEU A 331 1.08 12.13 -33.84
C LEU A 331 0.53 13.40 -34.50
N ILE A 332 -0.04 14.31 -33.71
CA ILE A 332 -0.81 15.45 -34.26
C ILE A 332 0.10 16.46 -34.97
N ILE A 333 1.19 16.90 -34.33
CA ILE A 333 2.09 17.88 -34.93
C ILE A 333 2.71 17.35 -36.25
N PRO A 334 3.27 16.12 -36.30
CA PRO A 334 3.78 15.56 -37.56
C PRO A 334 2.71 15.43 -38.65
N ALA A 335 1.51 14.95 -38.32
CA ALA A 335 0.41 14.78 -39.29
C ALA A 335 -0.02 16.12 -39.92
N CYS A 336 -0.01 17.20 -39.15
CA CYS A 336 -0.45 18.53 -39.60
C CYS A 336 0.68 19.44 -40.12
N ALA A 337 1.92 18.96 -40.15
CA ALA A 337 3.07 19.74 -40.63
C ALA A 337 2.99 20.02 -42.14
N VAL A 338 2.41 19.09 -42.90
CA VAL A 338 2.12 19.25 -44.33
C VAL A 338 0.67 19.72 -44.44
N HIS A 339 0.46 20.92 -44.98
CA HIS A 339 -0.82 21.64 -45.01
C HIS A 339 -2.06 20.73 -45.20
N GLY A 340 -2.92 20.66 -44.16
CA GLY A 340 -4.13 19.84 -44.15
C GLY A 340 -4.99 20.06 -42.91
N CYS A 341 -4.44 19.82 -41.71
CA CYS A 341 -5.17 19.94 -40.44
C CYS A 341 -4.66 21.08 -39.51
N ARG A 342 -3.71 21.91 -39.97
CA ARG A 342 -3.02 22.91 -39.12
C ARG A 342 -3.96 23.91 -38.45
N GLU A 343 -4.97 24.42 -39.16
CA GLU A 343 -5.89 25.42 -38.62
C GLU A 343 -6.81 24.81 -37.55
N VAL A 344 -7.39 23.64 -37.84
CA VAL A 344 -8.29 22.93 -36.91
C VAL A 344 -7.53 22.44 -35.68
N CYS A 345 -6.27 22.05 -35.83
CA CYS A 345 -5.42 21.58 -34.74
C CYS A 345 -4.64 22.69 -34.01
N ALA A 346 -4.68 23.94 -34.47
CA ALA A 346 -3.97 25.04 -33.81
C ALA A 346 -4.33 25.20 -32.32
N PRO A 347 -5.62 25.08 -31.89
CA PRO A 347 -5.97 25.20 -30.49
C PRO A 347 -5.37 24.11 -29.60
N ILE A 348 -5.33 22.84 -30.06
CA ILE A 348 -4.79 21.74 -29.26
C ILE A 348 -3.25 21.79 -29.18
N VAL A 349 -2.60 22.23 -30.26
CA VAL A 349 -1.14 22.44 -30.28
C VAL A 349 -0.77 23.61 -29.35
N ALA A 350 -1.53 24.71 -29.40
CA ALA A 350 -1.34 25.83 -28.49
C ALA A 350 -1.55 25.42 -27.03
N PHE A 351 -2.59 24.63 -26.75
CA PHE A 351 -2.85 24.09 -25.42
C PHE A 351 -1.67 23.28 -24.87
N ALA A 352 -1.14 22.35 -25.67
CA ALA A 352 -0.01 21.51 -25.26
C ALA A 352 1.29 22.29 -25.06
N ALA A 353 1.46 23.41 -25.77
CA ALA A 353 2.62 24.28 -25.64
C ALA A 353 2.50 25.29 -24.47
N ASP A 354 1.29 25.63 -24.05
CA ASP A 354 1.04 26.62 -23.00
C ASP A 354 1.05 25.98 -21.60
N LYS A 355 2.18 26.15 -20.91
CA LYS A 355 2.34 25.68 -19.53
C LYS A 355 1.30 26.26 -18.58
N SER A 356 0.84 27.49 -18.79
CA SER A 356 -0.15 28.12 -17.90
C SER A 356 -1.51 27.42 -17.99
N LEU A 357 -1.91 26.94 -19.18
CA LEU A 357 -3.14 26.17 -19.35
C LEU A 357 -3.04 24.79 -18.72
N THR A 358 -1.91 24.10 -18.90
CA THR A 358 -1.70 22.80 -18.25
C THR A 358 -1.63 22.93 -16.71
N GLN A 359 -1.08 24.02 -16.19
CA GLN A 359 -1.04 24.32 -14.76
C GLN A 359 -2.43 24.59 -14.17
N LYS A 360 -3.35 25.20 -14.94
CA LYS A 360 -4.75 25.41 -14.50
C LYS A 360 -5.50 24.09 -14.30
N LEU A 361 -5.13 23.02 -15.00
CA LEU A 361 -5.69 21.68 -14.76
C LEU A 361 -5.09 20.97 -13.54
N GLY A 362 -4.08 21.57 -12.89
CA GLY A 362 -3.52 21.09 -11.63
C GLY A 362 -3.00 19.66 -11.72
N THR A 363 -3.57 18.78 -10.91
CA THR A 363 -3.20 17.35 -10.81
C THR A 363 -4.12 16.43 -11.60
N PHE A 364 -4.89 16.93 -12.57
CA PHE A 364 -5.71 16.11 -13.45
C PHE A 364 -4.85 15.10 -14.27
N PRO A 365 -5.25 13.82 -14.42
CA PRO A 365 -6.56 13.25 -14.11
C PRO A 365 -6.77 12.74 -12.68
N GLN A 366 -5.80 12.90 -11.78
CA GLN A 366 -5.92 12.48 -10.38
C GLN A 366 -6.76 13.43 -9.54
N GLY A 367 -6.74 14.72 -9.88
CA GLY A 367 -7.52 15.77 -9.23
C GLY A 367 -8.86 16.05 -9.91
N GLN A 368 -9.93 16.12 -9.13
CA GLN A 368 -11.23 16.68 -9.52
C GLN A 368 -11.07 18.11 -10.05
N LEU A 369 -11.71 18.38 -11.19
CA LEU A 369 -11.77 19.70 -11.79
C LEU A 369 -13.03 20.45 -11.33
N THR A 370 -12.90 21.75 -11.11
CA THR A 370 -14.01 22.65 -10.75
C THR A 370 -13.82 24.00 -11.42
N GLY A 371 -14.91 24.75 -11.62
CA GLY A 371 -14.86 26.12 -12.14
C GLY A 371 -14.14 26.24 -13.48
N GLU A 372 -13.25 27.24 -13.61
CA GLU A 372 -12.51 27.51 -14.86
C GLU A 372 -11.71 26.30 -15.37
N ALA A 373 -11.16 25.48 -14.46
CA ALA A 373 -10.38 24.30 -14.87
C ALA A 373 -11.26 23.24 -15.54
N LEU A 374 -12.51 23.08 -15.08
CA LEU A 374 -13.48 22.17 -15.69
C LEU A 374 -13.92 22.66 -17.07
N ASP A 375 -14.20 23.95 -17.21
CA ASP A 375 -14.53 24.57 -18.50
C ASP A 375 -13.37 24.44 -19.50
N LEU A 376 -12.14 24.64 -19.02
CA LEU A 376 -10.93 24.49 -19.81
C LEU A 376 -10.76 23.04 -20.30
N TYR A 377 -11.07 22.05 -19.46
CA TYR A 377 -11.05 20.65 -19.85
C TYR A 377 -12.07 20.31 -20.94
N PHE A 378 -13.31 20.78 -20.83
CA PHE A 378 -14.31 20.54 -21.89
C PHE A 378 -13.96 21.23 -23.21
N GLN A 379 -13.39 22.44 -23.16
CA GLN A 379 -12.88 23.11 -24.36
C GLN A 379 -11.73 22.31 -24.98
N PHE A 380 -10.81 21.84 -24.14
CA PHE A 380 -9.72 20.97 -24.55
C PHE A 380 -10.23 19.69 -25.24
N GLU A 381 -11.18 18.98 -24.62
CA GLU A 381 -11.77 17.75 -25.16
C GLU A 381 -12.42 18.00 -26.52
N LYS A 382 -13.20 19.08 -26.65
CA LYS A 382 -13.82 19.48 -27.91
C LYS A 382 -12.77 19.78 -28.99
N ASN A 383 -11.73 20.54 -28.66
CA ASN A 383 -10.66 20.90 -29.60
C ASN A 383 -9.86 19.67 -30.04
N LEU A 384 -9.60 18.75 -29.12
CA LEU A 384 -8.92 17.49 -29.41
C LEU A 384 -9.74 16.65 -30.40
N LEU A 385 -11.03 16.44 -30.13
CA LEU A 385 -11.90 15.67 -31.01
C LEU A 385 -12.03 16.33 -32.38
N SER A 386 -12.16 17.66 -32.44
CA SER A 386 -12.20 18.40 -33.71
C SER A 386 -10.91 18.22 -34.51
N CYS A 387 -9.74 18.37 -33.88
CA CYS A 387 -8.45 18.18 -34.54
C CYS A 387 -8.25 16.74 -35.03
N THR A 388 -8.53 15.76 -34.17
CA THR A 388 -8.25 14.35 -34.46
C THR A 388 -9.25 13.72 -35.43
N ASN A 389 -10.36 14.39 -35.72
CA ASN A 389 -11.27 14.02 -36.82
C ASN A 389 -10.67 14.30 -38.20
N GLU A 390 -9.78 15.30 -38.32
CA GLU A 390 -9.11 15.67 -39.59
C GLU A 390 -7.88 14.81 -39.88
N ILE A 391 -7.50 13.94 -38.95
CA ILE A 391 -6.30 13.09 -39.07
C ILE A 391 -6.74 11.65 -39.30
N HIS A 392 -6.37 11.06 -40.43
CA HIS A 392 -6.73 9.68 -40.80
C HIS A 392 -5.58 8.70 -40.58
N MET A 393 -5.90 7.47 -40.21
CA MET A 393 -4.90 6.42 -40.04
C MET A 393 -4.68 5.68 -41.37
N THR A 394 -3.43 5.32 -41.67
CA THR A 394 -3.07 4.54 -42.87
C THR A 394 -2.09 3.43 -42.54
N THR A 395 -2.03 2.38 -43.38
CA THR A 395 -0.94 1.37 -43.37
C THR A 395 0.18 1.72 -44.33
N ASP A 396 -0.04 2.68 -45.22
CA ASP A 396 0.94 3.13 -46.20
C ASP A 396 1.85 4.21 -45.60
N ALA A 397 2.76 4.75 -46.42
CA ALA A 397 3.56 5.90 -46.03
C ALA A 397 2.64 7.10 -45.76
N PRO A 398 2.60 7.67 -44.53
CA PRO A 398 1.64 8.71 -44.18
C PRO A 398 1.81 9.98 -45.04
N GLY A 399 0.71 10.42 -45.67
CA GLY A 399 0.59 11.72 -46.32
C GLY A 399 0.22 12.86 -45.36
N ALA A 400 -0.14 14.01 -45.94
CA ALA A 400 -0.64 15.16 -45.18
C ALA A 400 -1.98 14.82 -44.51
N GLY A 401 -2.11 15.08 -43.20
CA GLY A 401 -3.30 14.69 -42.45
C GLY A 401 -3.44 13.19 -42.22
N GLU A 402 -2.39 12.40 -42.47
CA GLU A 402 -2.37 10.97 -42.20
C GLU A 402 -1.34 10.60 -41.13
N ILE A 403 -1.60 9.49 -40.43
CA ILE A 403 -0.68 8.88 -39.45
C ILE A 403 -0.66 7.37 -39.65
N SER A 404 0.47 6.71 -39.36
CA SER A 404 0.50 5.25 -39.45
C SER A 404 -0.24 4.60 -38.27
N VAL A 405 -0.95 3.52 -38.54
CA VAL A 405 -1.59 2.70 -37.49
C VAL A 405 -0.58 2.24 -36.43
N GLU A 406 0.64 1.92 -36.83
CA GLU A 406 1.73 1.53 -35.93
C GLU A 406 2.14 2.67 -34.99
N ALA A 407 2.15 3.92 -35.46
CA ALA A 407 2.44 5.07 -34.62
C ALA A 407 1.32 5.27 -33.58
N VAL A 408 0.06 5.13 -33.99
CA VAL A 408 -1.09 5.19 -33.07
C VAL A 408 -0.99 4.10 -32.02
N LYS A 409 -0.73 2.84 -32.40
CA LYS A 409 -0.59 1.72 -31.45
C LYS A 409 0.55 1.90 -30.45
N LYS A 410 1.62 2.60 -30.82
CA LYS A 410 2.73 2.92 -29.90
C LYS A 410 2.34 3.93 -28.83
N VAL A 411 1.39 4.82 -29.10
CA VAL A 411 0.89 5.82 -28.16
C VAL A 411 -0.34 5.30 -27.41
N PHE A 412 -1.30 4.74 -28.13
CA PHE A 412 -2.57 4.19 -27.67
C PHE A 412 -2.55 2.66 -27.77
N TRP A 413 -1.99 2.02 -26.74
CA TRP A 413 -1.68 0.60 -26.71
C TRP A 413 -2.90 -0.34 -26.57
N LYS A 414 -4.07 0.21 -26.21
CA LYS A 414 -5.31 -0.56 -25.98
C LYS A 414 -6.39 -0.36 -27.04
N GLY A 415 -6.29 0.66 -27.89
CA GLY A 415 -7.32 1.06 -28.86
C GLY A 415 -7.43 0.14 -30.08
N GLU A 416 -8.63 0.04 -30.67
CA GLU A 416 -8.73 -0.37 -32.07
C GLU A 416 -8.20 0.78 -32.94
N SER A 417 -7.25 0.46 -33.82
CA SER A 417 -6.68 1.40 -34.79
C SER A 417 -6.85 0.78 -36.16
N VAL A 418 -7.84 1.28 -36.91
CA VAL A 418 -8.24 0.71 -38.20
C VAL A 418 -7.84 1.68 -39.32
N PRO A 419 -7.18 1.20 -40.39
CA PRO A 419 -6.84 2.04 -41.54
C PRO A 419 -8.08 2.69 -42.15
N GLY A 420 -7.95 3.94 -42.59
CA GLY A 420 -9.03 4.77 -43.16
C GLY A 420 -9.91 5.47 -42.11
N GLN A 421 -9.85 5.08 -40.83
CA GLN A 421 -10.57 5.78 -39.75
C GLN A 421 -9.80 7.00 -39.25
N SER A 422 -10.53 7.96 -38.65
CA SER A 422 -9.92 9.11 -38.01
C SER A 422 -9.20 8.73 -36.71
N LEU A 423 -8.19 9.50 -36.32
CA LEU A 423 -7.53 9.36 -35.02
C LEU A 423 -8.53 9.53 -33.86
N ALA A 424 -9.54 10.40 -34.02
CA ALA A 424 -10.63 10.55 -33.07
C ALA A 424 -11.36 9.23 -32.81
N SER A 425 -11.60 8.42 -33.85
CA SER A 425 -12.26 7.11 -33.71
C SER A 425 -11.45 6.15 -32.85
N SER A 426 -10.11 6.17 -32.99
CA SER A 426 -9.22 5.33 -32.17
C SER A 426 -9.16 5.81 -30.71
N ILE A 427 -9.12 7.13 -30.49
CA ILE A 427 -9.19 7.75 -29.15
C ILE A 427 -10.53 7.40 -28.48
N GLN A 428 -11.65 7.50 -29.19
CA GLN A 428 -12.97 7.14 -28.69
C GLN A 428 -13.10 5.64 -28.40
N SER A 429 -12.52 4.77 -29.24
CA SER A 429 -12.46 3.33 -28.97
C SER A 429 -11.68 3.03 -27.69
N MET A 430 -10.50 3.63 -27.50
CA MET A 430 -9.74 3.50 -26.25
C MET A 430 -10.49 4.06 -25.05
N SER A 431 -11.15 5.22 -25.19
CA SER A 431 -12.02 5.81 -24.17
C SER A 431 -13.11 4.84 -23.72
N ALA A 432 -13.84 4.23 -24.68
CA ALA A 432 -14.90 3.28 -24.40
C ALA A 432 -14.38 2.03 -23.66
N MET A 433 -13.20 1.52 -24.01
CA MET A 433 -12.58 0.41 -23.29
C MET A 433 -12.18 0.78 -21.86
N LEU A 434 -11.68 1.99 -21.64
CA LEU A 434 -11.35 2.47 -20.30
C LEU A 434 -12.62 2.64 -19.45
N PHE A 435 -13.69 3.22 -20.00
CA PHE A 435 -15.00 3.25 -19.34
C PHE A 435 -15.53 1.86 -19.01
N ALA A 436 -15.39 0.89 -19.91
CA ALA A 436 -15.78 -0.49 -19.65
C ALA A 436 -14.96 -1.12 -18.50
N GLN A 437 -13.65 -0.85 -18.46
CA GLN A 437 -12.77 -1.28 -17.36
C GLN A 437 -13.18 -0.64 -16.03
N ASP A 438 -13.51 0.65 -16.02
CA ASP A 438 -14.00 1.35 -14.83
C ASP A 438 -15.35 0.80 -14.36
N ASN A 439 -16.26 0.46 -15.27
CA ASN A 439 -17.53 -0.17 -14.93
C ASN A 439 -17.34 -1.57 -14.33
N GLU A 440 -16.46 -2.40 -14.91
CA GLU A 440 -16.12 -3.71 -14.36
C GLU A 440 -15.47 -3.60 -12.97
N LYS A 441 -14.53 -2.67 -12.84
CA LYS A 441 -13.87 -2.31 -11.58
C LYS A 441 -14.91 -1.90 -10.52
N ASN A 442 -15.82 -0.99 -10.85
CA ASN A 442 -16.87 -0.52 -9.94
C ASN A 442 -17.83 -1.65 -9.54
N ALA A 443 -18.17 -2.55 -10.47
CA ALA A 443 -18.99 -3.72 -10.16
C ALA A 443 -18.28 -4.68 -9.19
N LEU A 444 -16.97 -4.92 -9.38
CA LEU A 444 -16.18 -5.75 -8.46
C LEU A 444 -16.05 -5.12 -7.07
N PHE A 445 -15.84 -3.80 -7.00
CA PHE A 445 -15.82 -3.08 -5.72
C PHE A 445 -17.16 -3.14 -5.02
N GLN A 446 -18.27 -2.92 -5.75
CA GLN A 446 -19.61 -3.01 -5.18
C GLN A 446 -19.87 -4.44 -4.67
N GLN A 447 -19.50 -5.45 -5.45
CA GLN A 447 -19.60 -6.85 -5.02
C GLN A 447 -18.78 -7.13 -3.74
N ALA A 448 -17.59 -6.53 -3.61
CA ALA A 448 -16.77 -6.64 -2.41
C ALA A 448 -17.44 -5.97 -1.20
N LEU A 449 -18.04 -4.79 -1.38
CA LEU A 449 -18.78 -4.07 -0.34
C LEU A 449 -20.02 -4.85 0.11
N ASP A 450 -20.83 -5.33 -0.83
CA ASP A 450 -22.04 -6.10 -0.56
C ASP A 450 -21.74 -7.39 0.21
N GLN A 451 -20.56 -7.97 -0.02
CA GLN A 451 -20.07 -9.16 0.69
C GLN A 451 -19.30 -8.85 1.96
N GLY A 452 -19.08 -7.57 2.28
CA GLY A 452 -18.30 -7.11 3.42
C GLY A 452 -16.85 -7.60 3.36
N VAL A 453 -16.22 -7.63 2.19
CA VAL A 453 -14.86 -8.12 2.01
C VAL A 453 -13.86 -7.14 2.63
N GLY A 454 -13.08 -7.63 3.59
CA GLY A 454 -11.84 -7.02 4.07
C GLY A 454 -10.63 -7.67 3.42
N TYR A 455 -9.47 -7.04 3.58
CA TYR A 455 -8.19 -7.56 3.11
C TYR A 455 -7.17 -7.33 4.20
N TYR A 456 -6.62 -8.38 4.81
CA TYR A 456 -5.74 -8.23 5.95
C TYR A 456 -4.30 -8.11 5.46
N THR A 457 -3.63 -7.00 5.77
CA THR A 457 -2.27 -6.70 5.29
C THR A 457 -1.27 -6.57 6.44
N THR A 458 0.00 -6.45 6.07
CA THR A 458 1.08 -6.10 6.98
C THR A 458 0.88 -4.73 7.63
N GLU A 459 0.21 -3.81 6.96
CA GLU A 459 -0.11 -2.46 7.47
C GLU A 459 -1.22 -2.50 8.52
N GLU A 460 -2.29 -3.27 8.26
CA GLU A 460 -3.36 -3.50 9.24
C GLU A 460 -2.83 -4.22 10.48
N GLU A 461 -1.92 -5.19 10.29
CA GLU A 461 -1.24 -5.84 11.41
C GLU A 461 -0.40 -4.86 12.23
N ALA A 462 0.40 -4.01 11.59
CA ALA A 462 1.20 -3.01 12.28
C ALA A 462 0.34 -2.02 13.08
N ASP A 463 -0.81 -1.60 12.53
CA ASP A 463 -1.80 -0.79 13.24
C ASP A 463 -2.36 -1.50 14.49
N ASN A 464 -2.82 -2.74 14.35
CA ASN A 464 -3.42 -3.51 15.44
C ASN A 464 -2.42 -3.74 16.58
N ILE A 465 -1.18 -4.10 16.25
CA ILE A 465 -0.14 -4.33 17.26
C ILE A 465 0.31 -3.03 17.91
N ALA A 466 0.46 -1.94 17.16
CA ALA A 466 0.80 -0.64 17.74
C ALA A 466 -0.23 -0.25 18.80
N LEU A 467 -1.50 -0.52 18.52
CA LEU A 467 -2.60 -0.25 19.42
C LEU A 467 -2.56 -1.14 20.68
N GLN A 468 -2.30 -2.44 20.53
CA GLN A 468 -2.06 -3.34 21.67
C GLN A 468 -0.90 -2.83 22.55
N TRP A 469 0.22 -2.44 21.94
CA TRP A 469 1.39 -1.93 22.67
C TRP A 469 1.14 -0.61 23.38
N MET A 470 0.35 0.28 22.79
CA MET A 470 -0.12 1.48 23.49
C MET A 470 -0.89 1.08 24.75
N SER A 471 -1.88 0.18 24.63
CA SER A 471 -2.68 -0.28 25.76
C SER A 471 -1.83 -0.95 26.84
N ASP A 472 -0.90 -1.84 26.46
CA ASP A 472 0.01 -2.53 27.39
C ASP A 472 0.88 -1.56 28.19
N LEU A 473 1.29 -0.45 27.58
CA LEU A 473 2.12 0.57 28.19
C LEU A 473 1.32 1.65 28.92
N GLY A 474 0.00 1.46 29.07
CA GLY A 474 -0.90 2.38 29.77
C GLY A 474 -1.21 3.66 28.99
N ILE A 475 -1.11 3.62 27.66
CA ILE A 475 -1.53 4.67 26.76
C ILE A 475 -2.89 4.30 26.17
N SER A 476 -3.84 5.25 26.13
CA SER A 476 -5.13 4.99 25.49
C SER A 476 -4.96 4.63 24.01
N ALA A 477 -5.42 3.44 23.65
CA ALA A 477 -5.51 2.98 22.27
C ALA A 477 -6.33 3.94 21.37
N HIS A 478 -7.25 4.71 21.94
CA HIS A 478 -8.08 5.67 21.21
C HIS A 478 -7.26 6.78 20.54
N HIS A 479 -6.06 7.09 21.06
CA HIS A 479 -5.14 8.05 20.43
C HIS A 479 -4.71 7.62 19.02
N SER A 480 -4.76 6.32 18.69
CA SER A 480 -4.51 5.83 17.32
C SER A 480 -5.62 6.22 16.33
N VAL A 481 -6.87 6.26 16.80
CA VAL A 481 -8.02 6.69 15.99
C VAL A 481 -7.92 8.19 15.74
N ASP A 482 -7.58 8.96 16.77
CA ASP A 482 -7.38 10.41 16.66
C ASP A 482 -6.20 10.76 15.76
N TYR A 483 -5.09 10.03 15.88
CA TYR A 483 -3.96 10.09 14.96
C TYR A 483 -4.41 9.99 13.50
N TRP A 484 -5.15 8.94 13.16
CA TRP A 484 -5.55 8.72 11.77
C TRP A 484 -6.56 9.75 11.28
N PHE A 485 -7.47 10.24 12.12
CA PHE A 485 -8.35 11.36 11.74
C PHE A 485 -7.56 12.63 11.43
N ARG A 486 -6.56 12.99 12.23
CA ARG A 486 -5.70 14.16 11.98
C ARG A 486 -4.82 13.97 10.75
N TYR A 487 -4.25 12.78 10.59
CA TYR A 487 -3.53 12.41 9.37
C TYR A 487 -4.46 12.61 8.17
N PHE A 488 -5.68 12.09 8.26
CA PHE A 488 -6.68 12.22 7.21
C PHE A 488 -7.01 13.67 6.91
N GLU A 489 -7.29 14.51 7.91
CA GLU A 489 -7.51 15.95 7.75
C GLU A 489 -6.36 16.59 6.95
N THR A 490 -5.12 16.24 7.29
CA THR A 490 -3.93 16.80 6.66
C THR A 490 -3.76 16.36 5.21
N VAL A 491 -3.98 15.08 4.93
CA VAL A 491 -3.81 14.53 3.58
C VAL A 491 -5.08 14.58 2.73
N SER A 492 -6.24 14.90 3.31
CA SER A 492 -7.56 14.86 2.65
C SER A 492 -7.66 15.82 1.47
N SER A 493 -6.98 16.97 1.54
CA SER A 493 -6.84 17.89 0.40
C SER A 493 -6.23 17.22 -0.84
N LYS A 494 -5.48 16.13 -0.64
CA LYS A 494 -4.83 15.32 -1.68
C LYS A 494 -5.54 13.98 -1.91
N GLN A 495 -6.25 13.45 -0.91
CA GLN A 495 -7.02 12.21 -1.02
C GLN A 495 -8.46 12.50 -1.43
N GLN A 496 -8.76 12.22 -2.69
CA GLN A 496 -10.10 12.42 -3.20
C GLN A 496 -11.01 11.23 -2.89
N ALA A 497 -12.24 11.58 -2.53
CA ALA A 497 -13.32 10.61 -2.37
C ALA A 497 -13.57 9.89 -3.70
N SER A 498 -13.83 8.60 -3.62
CA SER A 498 -14.37 7.79 -4.71
C SER A 498 -15.32 6.76 -4.12
N PRO A 499 -16.15 6.09 -4.94
CA PRO A 499 -17.08 5.06 -4.45
C PRO A 499 -16.40 3.96 -3.60
N TYR A 500 -15.11 3.72 -3.83
CA TYR A 500 -14.31 2.71 -3.13
C TYR A 500 -13.23 3.29 -2.21
N ASN A 501 -13.16 4.62 -2.04
CA ASN A 501 -12.22 5.28 -1.12
C ASN A 501 -12.93 6.48 -0.49
N PHE A 502 -13.46 6.33 0.71
CA PHE A 502 -14.16 7.43 1.39
C PHE A 502 -13.21 8.61 1.59
N GLY A 503 -13.68 9.82 1.31
CA GLY A 503 -13.05 11.06 1.75
C GLY A 503 -13.36 11.35 3.23
N LEU A 504 -12.76 12.40 3.78
CA LEU A 504 -12.90 12.76 5.21
C LEU A 504 -14.36 12.92 5.64
N GLU A 505 -15.17 13.65 4.88
CA GLU A 505 -16.60 13.89 5.21
C GLU A 505 -17.41 12.59 5.25
N GLN A 506 -17.21 11.71 4.26
CA GLN A 506 -17.86 10.39 4.23
C GLN A 506 -17.43 9.52 5.42
N CYS A 507 -16.17 9.65 5.84
CA CYS A 507 -15.66 8.94 7.00
C CYS A 507 -16.24 9.45 8.31
N LEU A 508 -16.37 10.77 8.49
CA LEU A 508 -17.03 11.37 9.66
C LEU A 508 -18.51 10.96 9.72
N ASN A 509 -19.22 10.95 8.59
CA ASN A 509 -20.59 10.44 8.51
C ASN A 509 -20.67 8.94 8.88
N ALA A 510 -19.71 8.13 8.46
CA ALA A 510 -19.63 6.73 8.87
C ALA A 510 -19.41 6.56 10.38
N LYS A 511 -18.56 7.41 10.99
CA LYS A 511 -18.35 7.49 12.45
C LYS A 511 -19.64 7.85 13.17
N GLU A 512 -20.34 8.91 12.74
CA GLU A 512 -21.59 9.36 13.34
C GLU A 512 -22.70 8.30 13.28
N LYS A 513 -22.72 7.49 12.22
CA LYS A 513 -23.64 6.36 12.05
C LYS A 513 -23.21 5.10 12.81
N GLY A 514 -22.13 5.16 13.60
CA GLY A 514 -21.67 4.05 14.43
C GLY A 514 -20.98 2.94 13.66
N TRP A 515 -20.32 3.24 12.53
CA TRP A 515 -19.50 2.29 11.77
C TRP A 515 -20.27 1.04 11.31
N VAL A 516 -21.34 1.27 10.53
CA VAL A 516 -22.16 0.17 10.00
C VAL A 516 -21.28 -0.83 9.22
N VAL A 517 -21.54 -2.10 9.46
CA VAL A 517 -20.77 -3.21 8.91
C VAL A 517 -20.83 -3.23 7.38
N GLY A 518 -19.68 -3.43 6.72
CA GLY A 518 -19.63 -3.57 5.27
C GLY A 518 -19.85 -2.26 4.50
N THR A 519 -20.00 -1.13 5.19
CA THR A 519 -20.23 0.16 4.53
C THR A 519 -18.97 0.99 4.33
N VAL A 520 -17.85 0.64 4.99
CA VAL A 520 -16.56 1.34 4.82
C VAL A 520 -15.71 0.54 3.84
N PRO A 521 -15.39 1.09 2.66
CA PRO A 521 -14.61 0.38 1.65
C PRO A 521 -13.14 0.27 2.04
N VAL A 522 -12.53 -0.88 1.75
CA VAL A 522 -11.08 -1.12 1.95
C VAL A 522 -10.23 -0.06 1.24
N GLY A 523 -10.67 0.47 0.10
CA GLY A 523 -9.81 1.32 -0.73
C GLY A 523 -9.34 0.58 -1.97
N ASN A 524 -8.15 0.95 -2.43
CA ASN A 524 -7.44 0.21 -3.46
C ASN A 524 -6.84 -1.07 -2.86
N TYR A 525 -7.36 -2.26 -3.22
CA TYR A 525 -6.82 -3.54 -2.74
C TYR A 525 -5.35 -3.79 -3.15
N THR A 526 -4.85 -3.13 -4.19
CA THR A 526 -3.42 -3.26 -4.56
C THR A 526 -2.51 -2.43 -3.67
N ASP A 527 -3.06 -1.49 -2.89
CA ASP A 527 -2.33 -0.65 -1.95
C ASP A 527 -2.39 -1.30 -0.56
N PRO A 528 -1.28 -1.82 -0.03
CA PRO A 528 -1.30 -2.51 1.25
C PRO A 528 -1.68 -1.58 2.42
N HIS A 529 -1.58 -0.26 2.25
CA HIS A 529 -1.92 0.72 3.28
C HIS A 529 -3.42 1.00 3.40
N HIS A 530 -4.26 0.41 2.53
CA HIS A 530 -5.70 0.65 2.46
C HIS A 530 -6.10 2.13 2.38
N SER A 531 -7.41 2.40 2.36
CA SER A 531 -7.92 3.76 2.55
C SER A 531 -7.73 4.20 4.01
N THR A 532 -7.45 5.48 4.21
CA THR A 532 -7.33 6.04 5.56
C THR A 532 -8.61 5.85 6.38
N CYS A 533 -9.79 5.98 5.77
CA CYS A 533 -11.05 5.72 6.48
C CYS A 533 -11.20 4.26 6.92
N PHE A 534 -10.76 3.31 6.10
CA PHE A 534 -10.80 1.89 6.45
C PHE A 534 -9.86 1.57 7.61
N ARG A 535 -8.66 2.14 7.65
CA ARG A 535 -7.74 2.00 8.79
C ARG A 535 -8.38 2.50 10.09
N ILE A 536 -8.98 3.70 10.06
CA ILE A 536 -9.73 4.25 11.20
C ILE A 536 -10.83 3.29 11.65
N TYR A 537 -11.65 2.82 10.70
CA TYR A 537 -12.73 1.88 10.98
C TYR A 537 -12.20 0.59 11.64
N ASN A 538 -11.12 0.01 11.11
CA ASN A 538 -10.50 -1.19 11.65
C ASN A 538 -9.99 -0.98 13.08
N LEU A 539 -9.29 0.12 13.35
CA LEU A 539 -8.83 0.44 14.70
C LEU A 539 -9.98 0.59 15.70
N VAL A 540 -11.11 1.20 15.28
CA VAL A 540 -12.30 1.27 16.14
C VAL A 540 -12.88 -0.13 16.40
N GLN A 541 -12.90 -1.01 15.40
CA GLN A 541 -13.34 -2.39 15.62
C GLN A 541 -12.39 -3.14 16.56
N GLU A 542 -11.09 -2.99 16.36
CA GLU A 542 -10.03 -3.60 17.18
C GLU A 542 -10.14 -3.17 18.64
N ILE A 543 -10.39 -1.88 18.89
CA ILE A 543 -10.65 -1.34 20.23
C ILE A 543 -11.88 -1.97 20.87
N ARG A 544 -12.97 -2.02 20.11
CA ARG A 544 -14.24 -2.56 20.61
C ARG A 544 -14.13 -4.04 20.97
N VAL A 545 -13.42 -4.81 20.14
CA VAL A 545 -13.31 -6.27 20.27
C VAL A 545 -12.45 -6.66 21.45
N ASN A 546 -11.28 -6.03 21.60
CA ASN A 546 -10.35 -6.34 22.68
C ASN A 546 -10.67 -5.59 23.98
N GLY A 547 -11.66 -4.68 23.94
CA GLY A 547 -12.10 -3.93 25.11
C GLY A 547 -11.01 -3.03 25.69
N TYR A 548 -10.15 -2.46 24.83
CA TYR A 548 -9.10 -1.56 25.30
C TYR A 548 -9.73 -0.37 26.00
N LYS A 549 -9.24 -0.11 27.22
CA LYS A 549 -9.81 0.93 28.07
C LYS A 549 -9.39 2.30 27.57
N GLU A 550 -10.33 3.22 27.64
CA GLU A 550 -10.00 4.64 27.64
C GLU A 550 -9.34 4.95 28.99
N PHE A 551 -8.08 5.40 28.94
CA PHE A 551 -7.41 5.89 30.13
C PHE A 551 -7.76 7.37 30.26
N ILE A 552 -8.51 7.71 31.32
CA ILE A 552 -8.75 9.11 31.69
C ILE A 552 -7.43 9.63 32.22
N GLU A 553 -6.85 10.57 31.50
CA GLU A 553 -5.57 11.16 31.87
C GLU A 553 -5.80 12.18 32.98
N ASP A 554 -4.99 12.08 34.03
CA ASP A 554 -4.81 13.19 34.95
C ASP A 554 -4.28 14.36 34.10
N GLY A 555 -4.97 15.52 34.11
CA GLY A 555 -4.79 16.64 33.18
C GLY A 555 -3.44 17.37 33.22
N GLU A 556 -2.34 16.62 33.22
CA GLU A 556 -0.97 17.06 33.14
C GLU A 556 -0.72 17.67 31.74
N SER A 557 -0.06 18.82 31.71
CA SER A 557 0.25 19.51 30.47
C SER A 557 1.20 18.67 29.62
N ASP A 558 0.76 18.23 28.44
CA ASP A 558 1.63 17.55 27.47
C ASP A 558 2.68 18.54 26.92
N PRO A 559 3.99 18.36 27.20
CA PRO A 559 5.03 19.26 26.71
C PRO A 559 5.36 19.05 25.23
N TRP A 560 4.70 18.12 24.53
CA TRP A 560 5.04 17.70 23.17
C TRP A 560 5.24 18.85 22.19
N ALA A 561 4.26 19.75 22.09
CA ALA A 561 4.34 20.89 21.16
C ALA A 561 5.58 21.77 21.42
N ALA A 562 5.96 21.95 22.69
CA ALA A 562 7.15 22.72 23.05
C ALA A 562 8.45 21.98 22.72
N LEU A 563 8.47 20.65 22.87
CA LEU A 563 9.60 19.81 22.48
C LEU A 563 9.82 19.84 20.97
N VAL A 564 8.75 19.65 20.19
CA VAL A 564 8.80 19.69 18.73
C VAL A 564 9.29 21.05 18.24
N ALA A 565 8.71 22.15 18.74
CA ALA A 565 9.12 23.50 18.35
C ALA A 565 10.62 23.75 18.60
N LYS A 566 11.13 23.32 19.76
CA LYS A 566 12.55 23.46 20.11
C LYS A 566 13.46 22.70 19.14
N SER A 567 13.11 21.47 18.75
CA SER A 567 13.91 20.67 17.81
C SER A 567 13.84 21.21 16.38
N LEU A 568 12.68 21.72 15.94
CA LEU A 568 12.51 22.34 14.62
C LEU A 568 13.33 23.63 14.47
N ASP A 569 13.44 24.44 15.53
CA ASP A 569 14.26 25.65 15.51
C ASP A 569 15.75 25.33 15.35
N LEU A 570 16.22 24.23 15.95
CA LEU A 570 17.61 23.76 15.81
C LEU A 570 17.89 23.22 14.41
N ALA A 571 16.93 22.55 13.78
CA ALA A 571 17.07 22.01 12.42
C ALA A 571 17.14 23.09 11.32
N ARG A 572 16.78 24.33 11.62
CA ARG A 572 16.83 25.48 10.69
C ARG A 572 18.15 26.24 10.70
N VAL A 573 19.10 25.87 11.57
CA VAL A 573 20.44 26.47 11.59
C VAL A 573 21.33 25.71 10.60
N PRO A 574 21.75 26.34 9.49
CA PRO A 574 22.50 25.68 8.42
C PRO A 574 23.92 25.24 8.81
#